data_AF-A0AAN9XSP5-F1
#
_entry.id   AF-A0AAN9XSP5-F1
#
_cell.length_a   1.000
_cell.length_b   1.000
_cell.length_c   1.000
_cell.angle_alpha   90.00
_cell.angle_beta   90.00
_cell.angle_gamma   90.00
#
_symmetry.space_group_name_H-M   'P 1'
#
loop_
_entity.id
_entity.type
_entity.pdbx_description
1 polymer ?
#
loop_
_entity_poly.entity_id
_entity_poly.type
_entity_poly.pdbx_seq_one_letter_code
_entity_poly.pdbx_strand_id
1 'polypeptide(L)'
;MGQSPSTPTPDLNRQQIPQLHSNTLSDHTLLLSDDCLASIFHFLSTTDRKRCSLVCQKWRRVEGQRRQRLSLNAQPELLDFVPSLLNRFDSVTKLALRCDGSMGA
;
A
#
# COMPACT_ATOMS: atom_id res chain seq x y z
N MET A 1 17.64 -11.94 -69.35
CA MET A 1 18.38 -11.43 -68.18
C MET A 1 17.82 -10.04 -67.88
N GLY A 2 16.94 -9.92 -66.89
CA GLY A 2 16.29 -8.64 -66.55
C GLY A 2 16.39 -8.40 -65.05
N GLN A 3 17.22 -7.47 -64.63
CA GLN A 3 17.23 -6.98 -63.25
C GLN A 3 16.26 -5.79 -63.16
N SER A 4 15.33 -5.85 -62.22
CA SER A 4 14.48 -4.71 -61.87
C SER A 4 15.25 -3.75 -60.95
N PRO A 5 14.99 -2.42 -61.01
CA PRO A 5 15.65 -1.46 -60.14
C PRO A 5 15.01 -1.47 -58.75
N SER A 6 15.81 -1.76 -57.72
CA SER A 6 15.38 -1.68 -56.32
C SER A 6 15.16 -0.21 -55.93
N THR A 7 13.93 0.12 -55.56
CA THR A 7 13.53 1.44 -55.05
C THR A 7 14.09 1.63 -53.63
N PRO A 8 14.67 2.78 -53.27
CA PRO A 8 15.06 3.05 -51.89
C PRO A 8 13.80 3.28 -51.05
N THR A 9 13.50 2.35 -50.16
CA THR A 9 12.49 2.55 -49.12
C THR A 9 12.97 3.64 -48.17
N PRO A 10 12.18 4.69 -47.88
CA PRO A 10 12.52 5.63 -46.84
C PRO A 10 12.53 4.88 -45.51
N ASP A 11 13.71 4.83 -44.88
CA ASP A 11 13.91 4.30 -43.52
C ASP A 11 13.12 5.19 -42.56
N LEU A 12 11.88 4.80 -42.30
CA LEU A 12 10.98 5.44 -41.36
C LEU A 12 11.31 5.04 -39.91
N ASN A 13 12.55 4.61 -39.62
CA ASN A 13 12.85 3.90 -38.38
C ASN A 13 14.04 4.42 -37.58
N ARG A 14 14.31 5.74 -37.56
CA ARG A 14 15.34 6.19 -36.59
C ARG A 14 15.30 7.59 -35.98
N GLN A 15 14.33 8.45 -36.27
CA GLN A 15 14.41 9.83 -35.75
C GLN A 15 13.17 10.47 -35.15
N GLN A 16 12.09 9.73 -34.86
CA GLN A 16 11.01 10.35 -34.09
C GLN A 16 10.21 9.37 -33.24
N ILE A 17 10.88 8.75 -32.27
CA ILE A 17 10.21 8.48 -31.00
C ILE A 17 10.22 9.84 -30.30
N PRO A 18 9.09 10.56 -30.16
CA PRO A 18 9.06 11.66 -29.21
C PRO A 18 9.52 11.06 -27.90
N GLN A 19 10.61 11.59 -27.36
CA GLN A 19 11.12 11.27 -26.03
C GLN A 19 9.91 11.12 -25.11
N LEU A 20 9.45 9.89 -24.86
CA LEU A 20 8.47 9.64 -23.81
C LEU A 20 9.29 9.84 -22.56
N HIS A 21 9.37 11.12 -22.18
CA HIS A 21 9.95 11.66 -20.98
C HIS A 21 9.83 10.57 -19.94
N SER A 22 11.00 10.03 -19.57
CA SER A 22 11.24 9.14 -18.45
C SER A 22 10.06 9.15 -17.48
N ASN A 23 9.04 8.34 -17.77
CA ASN A 23 7.90 8.19 -16.90
C ASN A 23 8.38 7.20 -15.87
N THR A 24 9.27 7.68 -15.00
CA THR A 24 9.80 6.95 -13.86
C THR A 24 8.59 6.56 -13.04
N LEU A 25 8.13 5.33 -13.25
CA LEU A 25 7.29 4.51 -12.39
C LEU A 25 6.51 5.32 -11.33
N SER A 26 5.61 6.20 -11.78
CA SER A 26 4.89 7.07 -10.86
C SER A 26 3.87 6.23 -10.11
N ASP A 27 4.02 6.11 -8.79
CA ASP A 27 3.04 5.44 -7.96
C ASP A 27 1.76 6.29 -7.87
N HIS A 28 0.82 5.99 -8.76
CA HIS A 28 -0.47 6.68 -8.82
C HIS A 28 -1.30 6.53 -7.55
N THR A 29 -1.01 5.54 -6.69
CA THR A 29 -1.72 5.39 -5.41
C THR A 29 -1.42 6.54 -4.46
N LEU A 30 -0.28 7.24 -4.64
CA LEU A 30 0.06 8.45 -3.89
C LEU A 30 -0.87 9.62 -4.22
N LEU A 31 -1.48 9.63 -5.41
CA LEU A 31 -2.40 10.68 -5.86
C LEU A 31 -3.80 10.57 -5.23
N LEU A 32 -4.14 9.41 -4.68
CA LEU A 32 -5.44 9.20 -4.03
C LEU A 32 -5.53 10.04 -2.75
N SER A 33 -6.70 10.62 -2.48
CA SER A 33 -6.97 11.21 -1.16
C SER A 33 -6.96 10.13 -0.06
N ASP A 34 -6.75 10.54 1.19
CA ASP A 34 -6.79 9.62 2.32
C ASP A 34 -8.17 8.92 2.44
N ASP A 35 -9.26 9.63 2.13
CA ASP A 35 -10.62 9.07 2.10
C ASP A 35 -10.81 8.01 1.02
N CYS A 36 -10.27 8.24 -0.17
CA CYS A 36 -10.34 7.28 -1.26
C CYS A 36 -9.54 6.02 -0.91
N LEU A 37 -8.33 6.19 -0.39
CA LEU A 37 -7.47 5.08 0.04
C LEU A 37 -8.10 4.28 1.19
N ALA A 38 -8.72 4.96 2.16
CA ALA A 38 -9.47 4.33 3.23
C ALA A 38 -10.67 3.52 2.74
N SER A 39 -11.38 4.05 1.73
CA SER A 39 -12.51 3.35 1.10
C SER A 39 -12.04 2.06 0.45
N ILE A 40 -10.88 2.06 -0.21
CA ILE A 40 -10.25 0.85 -0.75
C ILE A 40 -9.93 -0.15 0.37
N PHE A 41 -9.32 0.31 1.48
CA PHE A 41 -8.99 -0.56 2.62
C PHE A 41 -10.21 -1.22 3.26
N HIS A 42 -11.41 -0.61 3.15
CA HIS A 42 -12.64 -1.20 3.65
C HIS A 42 -12.92 -2.57 3.02
N PHE A 43 -12.61 -2.74 1.74
CA PHE A 43 -12.82 -3.99 0.99
C PHE A 43 -11.73 -5.05 1.24
N LEU A 44 -10.67 -4.71 1.96
CA LEU A 44 -9.57 -5.62 2.26
C LEU A 44 -9.82 -6.44 3.53
N SER A 45 -9.31 -7.68 3.53
CA SER A 45 -9.27 -8.53 4.71
C SER A 45 -8.40 -7.91 5.81
N THR A 46 -8.56 -8.37 7.06
CA THR A 46 -7.71 -7.89 8.16
C THR A 46 -6.23 -8.17 7.91
N THR A 47 -5.92 -9.30 7.28
CA THR A 47 -4.55 -9.70 6.92
C THR A 47 -3.96 -8.76 5.88
N ASP A 48 -4.72 -8.44 4.83
CA ASP A 48 -4.24 -7.57 3.76
C ASP A 48 -4.10 -6.13 4.21
N ARG A 49 -5.01 -5.62 5.06
CA ARG A 49 -4.83 -4.28 5.67
C ARG A 49 -3.52 -4.17 6.44
N LYS A 50 -3.13 -5.21 7.18
CA LYS A 50 -1.83 -5.23 7.88
C LYS A 50 -0.67 -5.14 6.88
N ARG A 51 -0.73 -5.83 5.75
CA ARG A 51 0.28 -5.75 4.68
C ARG A 51 0.30 -4.37 4.02
N CYS A 52 -0.87 -3.78 3.75
CA CYS A 52 -0.98 -2.42 3.22
C CYS A 52 -0.30 -1.38 4.11
N SER A 53 -0.34 -1.56 5.44
CA SER A 53 0.34 -0.66 6.38
C SER A 53 1.87 -0.66 6.27
N LEU A 54 2.47 -1.58 5.48
CA LEU A 54 3.90 -1.69 5.25
C LEU A 54 4.37 -1.08 3.91
N VAL A 55 3.45 -0.69 3.02
CA VAL A 55 3.79 -0.20 1.66
C VAL A 55 4.52 1.13 1.73
N CYS A 56 3.94 2.11 2.42
CA CYS A 56 4.54 3.42 2.62
C CYS A 56 3.95 4.12 3.85
N GLN A 57 4.54 5.25 4.25
CA GLN A 57 4.10 6.02 5.43
C GLN A 57 2.64 6.50 5.32
N LYS A 58 2.20 6.90 4.11
CA LYS A 58 0.82 7.34 3.87
C LYS A 58 -0.17 6.21 4.13
N TRP A 59 0.09 5.03 3.58
CA TRP A 59 -0.76 3.86 3.76
C TRP A 59 -0.79 3.41 5.22
N ARG A 60 0.36 3.44 5.91
CA ARG A 60 0.45 3.14 7.35
C ARG A 60 -0.44 4.07 8.19
N ARG A 61 -0.41 5.38 7.91
CA ARG A 61 -1.23 6.38 8.61
C ARG A 61 -2.72 6.17 8.34
N VAL A 62 -3.10 6.08 7.06
CA VAL A 62 -4.52 5.92 6.67
C VAL A 62 -5.12 4.63 7.21
N GLU A 63 -4.37 3.51 7.22
CA GLU A 63 -4.86 2.26 7.81
C GLU A 63 -5.10 2.39 9.31
N GLY A 64 -4.20 3.07 10.02
CA GLY A 64 -4.31 3.31 11.47
C GLY A 64 -5.56 4.12 11.82
N GLN A 65 -5.76 5.24 11.14
CA GLN A 65 -6.85 6.19 11.41
C GLN A 65 -8.24 5.65 11.07
N ARG A 66 -8.34 4.53 10.36
CA ARG A 66 -9.63 3.97 9.91
C ARG A 66 -10.00 2.68 10.62
N ARG A 67 -9.11 2.17 11.47
CA ARG A 67 -9.36 0.94 12.22
C ARG A 67 -10.16 1.25 13.49
N GLN A 68 -11.44 0.91 13.48
CA GLN A 68 -12.31 1.10 14.64
C GLN A 68 -12.24 -0.02 15.68
N ARG A 69 -11.76 -1.21 15.28
CA ARG A 69 -11.68 -2.39 16.13
C ARG A 69 -10.26 -2.95 16.18
N LEU A 70 -9.77 -3.15 17.39
CA LEU A 70 -8.45 -3.71 17.67
C LEU A 70 -8.58 -4.93 18.56
N SER A 71 -7.87 -6.01 18.20
CA SER A 71 -7.77 -7.23 19.01
C SER A 71 -6.30 -7.46 19.32
N LEU A 72 -5.95 -7.49 20.60
CA LEU A 72 -4.58 -7.66 21.08
C LEU A 72 -4.52 -8.87 22.02
N ASN A 73 -3.33 -9.44 22.16
CA ASN A 73 -3.07 -10.42 23.20
C ASN A 73 -2.62 -9.68 24.46
N ALA A 74 -3.12 -10.11 25.61
CA ALA A 74 -2.77 -9.55 26.90
C ALA A 74 -1.43 -10.14 27.33
N GLN A 75 -0.36 -9.40 27.04
CA GLN A 75 1.01 -9.72 27.46
C GLN A 75 1.58 -8.52 28.23
N PRO A 76 2.44 -8.74 29.22
CA PRO A 76 2.95 -7.66 30.08
C PRO A 76 3.69 -6.57 29.28
N GLU A 77 4.42 -6.95 28.23
CA GLU A 77 5.15 -6.03 27.35
C GLU A 77 4.21 -5.08 26.60
N LEU A 78 2.92 -5.42 26.45
CA LEU A 78 1.96 -4.57 25.76
C LEU A 78 1.85 -3.19 26.43
N LEU A 79 2.00 -3.11 27.76
CA LEU A 79 1.86 -1.87 28.53
C LEU A 79 2.79 -0.77 28.03
N ASP A 80 4.03 -1.11 27.68
CA ASP A 80 5.03 -0.15 27.18
C ASP A 80 4.63 0.42 25.82
N PHE A 81 3.84 -0.30 25.03
CA PHE A 81 3.44 0.10 23.70
C PHE A 81 2.05 0.75 23.63
N VAL A 82 1.21 0.64 24.67
CA VAL A 82 -0.18 1.15 24.66
C VAL A 82 -0.26 2.61 24.18
N PRO A 83 0.53 3.57 24.69
CA PRO A 83 0.42 4.96 24.25
C PRO A 83 0.69 5.11 22.75
N SER A 84 1.75 4.46 22.25
CA SER A 84 2.12 4.50 20.82
C SER A 84 1.07 3.82 19.93
N LEU A 85 0.44 2.77 20.44
CA LEU A 85 -0.55 1.97 19.74
C LEU A 85 -1.87 2.72 19.61
N LEU A 86 -2.34 3.35 20.69
CA LEU A 86 -3.54 4.19 20.67
C LEU A 86 -3.33 5.49 19.88
N ASN A 87 -2.12 6.04 19.86
CA ASN A 87 -1.79 7.17 18.99
C ASN A 87 -1.82 6.80 17.50
N ARG A 88 -1.41 5.56 17.15
CA ARG A 88 -1.51 5.06 15.77
C ARG A 88 -2.97 4.79 15.37
N PHE A 89 -3.76 4.25 16.27
CA PHE A 89 -5.15 3.84 16.03
C PHE A 89 -6.12 4.78 16.75
N ASP A 90 -6.06 6.07 16.41
CA ASP A 90 -6.78 7.17 17.06
C ASP A 90 -8.31 7.05 17.03
N SER A 91 -8.84 6.26 16.10
CA SER A 91 -10.28 6.08 15.86
C SER A 91 -10.84 4.76 16.42
N VAL A 92 -10.08 4.06 17.27
CA VAL A 92 -10.53 2.81 17.91
C VAL A 92 -11.65 3.09 18.90
N THR A 93 -12.78 2.39 18.71
CA THR A 93 -13.93 2.42 19.62
C THR A 93 -14.18 1.07 20.26
N LYS A 94 -13.59 0.00 19.73
CA LYS A 94 -13.74 -1.37 20.23
C LYS A 94 -12.37 -2.02 20.40
N LEU A 95 -11.99 -2.28 21.65
CA LEU A 95 -10.77 -3.00 22.01
C LEU A 95 -11.14 -4.38 22.56
N ALA A 96 -10.49 -5.43 22.04
CA ALA A 96 -10.58 -6.78 22.57
C ALA A 96 -9.19 -7.22 23.06
N LEU A 97 -9.09 -7.60 24.33
CA LEU A 97 -7.90 -8.20 24.91
C LEU A 97 -8.13 -9.71 25.04
N ARG A 98 -7.19 -10.50 24.55
CA ARG A 98 -7.21 -11.96 24.61
C ARG A 98 -6.09 -12.45 25.51
N CYS A 99 -6.38 -13.22 26.54
CA CYS A 99 -5.36 -13.98 27.25
C CYS A 99 -5.22 -15.35 26.60
N ASP A 100 -4.00 -15.73 26.25
CA ASP A 100 -3.62 -17.12 26.09
C ASP A 100 -3.41 -17.70 27.50
N GLY A 101 -4.36 -18.53 27.95
CA GLY A 101 -4.28 -19.20 29.24
C GLY A 101 -3.22 -20.30 29.30
N SER A 102 -2.05 -20.12 28.68
CA SER A 102 -0.91 -21.00 28.93
C SER A 102 -0.30 -20.62 30.27
N MET A 103 -0.88 -21.13 31.35
CA MET A 103 -0.11 -21.38 32.56
C MET A 103 1.13 -22.17 32.14
N GLY A 104 2.31 -21.56 32.32
CA GLY A 104 3.58 -22.25 32.17
C GLY A 104 3.60 -23.49 33.07
N ALA A 105 3.98 -24.62 32.48
CA ALA A 105 4.48 -25.77 33.20
C ALA A 105 5.93 -25.51 33.65
#